data_AF-A0A956T2V6-F1
#
_entry.id   AF-A0A956T2V6-F1
#
_cell.length_a   1.000
_cell.length_b   1.000
_cell.length_c   1.000
_cell.angle_alpha   90.00
_cell.angle_beta   90.00
_cell.angle_gamma   90.00
#
_symmetry.space_group_name_H-M   'P 1'
#
loop_
_entity.id
_entity.type
_entity.pdbx_description
1 polymer ?
#
loop_
_entity_poly.entity_id
_entity_poly.type
_entity_poly.pdbx_seq_one_letter_code
_entity_poly.pdbx_strand_id
1 'polypeptide(L)'
;MIPVLAICVAIITIGFLALSLYSVRIEDRTEERRAKLAAFYAAESGLLLAEHRLVGHDIAAPPVGVWLTGELPKSLSRYRVEISSSDYSGKAFTLRAYGQCPGERGVLVHSEIEARVSKEAASGWKVEWRNRR
;
A
#
# COMPACT_ATOMS: atom_id res chain seq x y z
N MET A 1 -27.81 50.06 17.55
CA MET A 1 -28.14 48.93 16.63
C MET A 1 -26.93 48.37 15.88
N ILE A 2 -25.90 49.17 15.60
CA ILE A 2 -24.65 48.74 14.91
C ILE A 2 -23.84 47.62 15.61
N PRO A 3 -23.70 47.55 16.95
CA PRO A 3 -22.80 46.56 17.57
C PRO A 3 -23.35 45.12 17.49
N VAL A 4 -24.68 44.95 17.50
CA VAL A 4 -25.31 43.63 17.39
C VAL A 4 -25.06 43.03 16.01
N LEU A 5 -25.14 43.85 14.95
CA LEU A 5 -24.90 43.40 13.59
C LEU A 5 -23.44 42.96 13.39
N ALA A 6 -22.48 43.72 13.95
CA ALA A 6 -21.06 43.37 13.90
C ALA A 6 -20.74 42.06 14.64
N ILE A 7 -21.38 41.84 15.80
CA ILE A 7 -21.24 40.59 16.56
C ILE A 7 -21.84 39.41 15.77
N CYS A 8 -23.02 39.58 15.16
CA CYS A 8 -23.62 38.54 14.33
C CYS A 8 -22.75 38.17 13.13
N VAL A 9 -22.18 39.15 12.43
CA VAL A 9 -21.28 38.92 11.29
C VAL A 9 -19.99 38.20 11.73
N ALA A 10 -19.41 38.58 12.88
CA ALA A 10 -18.22 37.94 13.43
C ALA A 10 -18.47 36.46 13.80
N ILE A 11 -19.61 36.16 14.42
CA ILE A 11 -19.99 34.78 14.76
C ILE A 11 -20.17 33.93 13.49
N ILE A 12 -20.82 34.48 12.47
CA ILE A 12 -21.02 33.78 11.19
C ILE A 12 -19.68 33.52 10.50
N THR A 13 -18.77 34.49 10.49
CA THR A 13 -17.44 34.31 9.87
C THR A 13 -16.58 33.29 10.60
N ILE A 14 -16.58 33.30 11.94
CA ILE A 14 -15.86 32.29 12.74
C ILE A 14 -16.48 30.91 12.52
N GLY A 15 -17.81 30.80 12.51
CA GLY A 15 -18.51 29.55 12.24
C GLY A 15 -18.22 28.99 10.85
N PHE A 16 -18.20 29.84 9.83
CA PHE A 16 -17.82 29.47 8.48
C PHE A 16 -16.37 29.00 8.40
N LEU A 17 -15.43 29.74 9.01
CA LEU A 17 -14.01 29.36 9.04
C LEU A 17 -13.78 28.02 9.74
N ALA A 18 -14.47 27.78 10.86
CA ALA A 18 -14.40 26.52 11.59
C ALA A 18 -14.94 25.35 10.75
N LEU A 19 -16.05 25.56 10.02
CA LEU A 19 -16.62 24.55 9.12
C LEU A 19 -15.69 24.25 7.95
N SER A 20 -15.08 25.28 7.34
CA SER A 20 -14.10 25.11 6.26
C SER A 20 -12.88 24.33 6.72
N LEU A 21 -12.30 24.67 7.88
CA LEU A 21 -11.17 23.95 8.47
C LEU A 21 -11.52 22.48 8.77
N TYR A 22 -12.72 22.23 9.28
CA TYR A 22 -13.20 20.88 9.53
C TYR A 22 -13.36 20.07 8.24
N SER A 23 -13.92 20.68 7.19
CA SER A 23 -14.09 20.05 5.87
C SER A 23 -12.73 19.67 5.27
N VAL A 24 -11.77 20.60 5.25
CA VAL A 24 -10.40 20.35 4.74
C VAL A 24 -9.75 19.19 5.50
N ARG A 25 -9.92 19.14 6.82
CA ARG A 25 -9.34 18.06 7.64
C ARG A 25 -9.98 16.69 7.35
N ILE A 26 -11.26 16.64 6.99
CA ILE A 26 -11.92 15.40 6.59
C ILE A 26 -11.42 14.96 5.22
N GLU A 27 -11.31 15.89 4.28
CA GLU A 27 -10.82 15.63 2.93
C GLU A 27 -9.41 15.04 2.96
N ASP A 28 -8.47 15.69 3.67
CA ASP A 28 -7.10 15.21 3.91
C ASP A 28 -7.08 13.75 4.45
N ARG A 29 -7.96 13.42 5.41
CA ARG A 29 -8.06 12.06 5.98
C ARG A 29 -8.61 11.03 5.00
N THR A 30 -9.60 11.41 4.19
CA THR A 30 -10.17 10.50 3.19
C THR A 30 -9.18 10.20 2.08
N GLU A 31 -8.37 11.17 1.70
CA GLU A 31 -7.36 11.01 0.66
C GLU A 31 -6.16 10.20 1.15
N GLU A 32 -5.71 10.43 2.38
CA GLU A 32 -4.69 9.57 3.00
C GLU A 32 -5.15 8.10 3.02
N ARG A 33 -6.43 7.85 3.34
CA ARG A 33 -6.99 6.50 3.29
C ARG A 33 -7.04 5.93 1.87
N ARG A 34 -7.42 6.73 0.86
CA ARG A 34 -7.41 6.30 -0.54
C ARG A 34 -6.00 5.96 -1.02
N ALA A 35 -5.01 6.79 -0.71
CA ALA A 35 -3.61 6.56 -1.08
C ALA A 35 -3.06 5.30 -0.39
N LYS A 36 -3.40 5.07 0.89
CA LYS A 36 -3.07 3.84 1.62
C LYS A 36 -3.67 2.59 0.97
N LEU A 37 -4.95 2.66 0.58
CA LEU A 37 -5.61 1.55 -0.11
C LEU A 37 -4.98 1.31 -1.48
N ALA A 38 -4.66 2.35 -2.25
CA ALA A 38 -3.99 2.21 -3.54
C ALA A 38 -2.59 1.58 -3.40
N ALA A 39 -1.81 2.01 -2.41
CA ALA A 39 -0.53 1.39 -2.09
C ALA A 39 -0.70 -0.08 -1.67
N PHE A 40 -1.75 -0.41 -0.92
CA PHE A 40 -2.05 -1.80 -0.56
C PHE A 40 -2.38 -2.65 -1.80
N TYR A 41 -3.27 -2.18 -2.68
CA TYR A 41 -3.61 -2.88 -3.92
C TYR A 41 -2.39 -3.07 -4.83
N ALA A 42 -1.45 -2.12 -4.85
CA ALA A 42 -0.20 -2.26 -5.58
C ALA A 42 0.67 -3.38 -4.99
N ALA A 43 0.82 -3.43 -3.67
CA ALA A 43 1.54 -4.50 -2.99
C ALA A 43 0.91 -5.88 -3.28
N GLU A 44 -0.42 -5.97 -3.14
CA GLU A 44 -1.18 -7.21 -3.39
C GLU A 44 -1.06 -7.68 -4.84
N SER A 45 -1.18 -6.75 -5.80
CA SER A 45 -1.02 -7.07 -7.23
C SER A 45 0.37 -7.60 -7.53
N GLY A 46 1.41 -7.01 -6.94
CA GLY A 46 2.78 -7.48 -7.06
C GLY A 46 2.96 -8.88 -6.47
N LEU A 47 2.35 -9.14 -5.32
CA LEU A 47 2.39 -10.45 -4.66
C LEU A 47 1.67 -11.53 -5.46
N LEU A 48 0.49 -11.24 -6.00
CA LEU A 48 -0.27 -12.16 -6.86
C LEU A 48 0.49 -12.50 -8.13
N LEU A 49 1.19 -11.51 -8.72
CA LEU A 49 2.05 -11.75 -9.88
C LEU A 49 3.25 -12.63 -9.52
N ALA A 50 3.86 -12.40 -8.35
CA ALA A 50 4.94 -13.22 -7.83
C ALA A 50 4.49 -14.67 -7.58
N GLU A 51 3.31 -14.84 -6.99
CA GLU A 51 2.69 -16.14 -6.75
C GLU A 51 2.40 -16.87 -8.07
N HIS A 52 1.78 -16.21 -9.04
CA HIS A 52 1.53 -16.80 -10.37
C HIS A 52 2.82 -17.23 -11.07
N ARG A 53 3.95 -16.53 -10.86
CA ARG A 53 5.24 -16.94 -11.44
C ARG A 53 5.88 -18.13 -10.73
N LEU A 54 5.53 -18.39 -9.47
CA LEU A 54 6.08 -19.47 -8.64
C LEU A 54 5.22 -20.74 -8.68
N VAL A 55 3.92 -20.58 -8.45
CA VAL A 55 2.97 -21.69 -8.33
C VAL A 55 2.79 -22.36 -9.68
N GLY A 56 2.84 -23.70 -9.71
CA GLY A 56 2.66 -24.49 -10.94
C GLY A 56 3.86 -24.53 -11.88
N HIS A 57 4.99 -23.91 -11.51
CA HIS A 57 6.21 -23.91 -12.31
C HIS A 57 7.39 -24.51 -11.53
N ASP A 58 8.14 -25.44 -12.14
CA ASP A 58 9.38 -25.97 -11.56
C ASP A 58 10.56 -25.02 -11.83
N ILE A 59 10.47 -23.82 -11.25
CA ILE A 59 11.56 -22.85 -11.30
C ILE A 59 12.49 -23.00 -10.10
N ALA A 60 13.76 -22.67 -10.31
CA ALA A 60 14.72 -22.53 -9.23
C ALA A 60 14.29 -21.40 -8.27
N ALA A 61 14.70 -21.50 -7.01
CA ALA A 61 14.40 -20.47 -6.03
C ALA A 61 14.97 -19.13 -6.53
N PRO A 62 14.13 -18.07 -6.66
CA PRO A 62 14.61 -16.77 -7.09
C PRO A 62 15.66 -16.20 -6.12
N PRO A 63 16.57 -15.35 -6.61
CA PRO A 63 17.66 -14.82 -5.78
C PRO A 63 17.13 -13.85 -4.72
N VAL A 64 17.86 -13.76 -3.60
CA VAL A 64 17.60 -12.78 -2.54
C VAL A 64 17.70 -11.35 -3.10
N GLY A 65 16.82 -10.45 -2.63
CA GLY A 65 16.78 -9.06 -3.07
C GLY A 65 15.56 -8.74 -3.94
N VAL A 66 15.66 -7.72 -4.78
CA VAL A 66 14.56 -7.26 -5.63
C VAL A 66 14.34 -8.26 -6.76
N TRP A 67 13.15 -8.85 -6.80
CA TRP A 67 12.81 -9.84 -7.80
C TRP A 67 11.91 -9.29 -8.89
N LEU A 68 10.85 -8.57 -8.51
CA LEU A 68 9.88 -7.97 -9.45
C LEU A 68 9.66 -6.51 -9.14
N THR A 69 9.53 -5.68 -10.18
CA THR A 69 9.11 -4.29 -10.05
C THR A 69 8.16 -3.95 -11.19
N GLY A 70 7.24 -3.02 -10.97
CA GLY A 70 6.37 -2.54 -12.02
C GLY A 70 5.47 -1.40 -11.57
N GLU A 71 4.75 -0.84 -12.55
CA GLU A 71 3.75 0.21 -12.36
C GLU A 71 2.37 -0.35 -12.71
N LEU A 72 1.34 0.03 -11.95
CA LEU A 72 -0.02 -0.38 -12.25
C LEU A 72 -0.60 0.48 -13.39
N PRO A 73 -1.20 -0.13 -14.42
CA PRO A 73 -1.78 0.63 -15.52
C PRO A 73 -2.90 1.53 -15.00
N LYS A 74 -2.93 2.77 -15.50
CA LYS A 74 -3.91 3.82 -15.11
C LYS A 74 -3.78 4.32 -13.66
N SER A 75 -2.69 3.98 -12.96
CA SER A 75 -2.38 4.50 -11.62
C SER A 75 -0.93 4.97 -11.57
N LEU A 76 -0.63 5.93 -10.70
CA LEU A 76 0.76 6.28 -10.34
C LEU A 76 1.33 5.31 -9.28
N SER A 77 0.60 4.25 -8.97
CA SER A 77 1.01 3.26 -7.99
C SER A 77 2.07 2.32 -8.57
N ARG A 78 3.08 2.04 -7.76
CA ARG A 78 4.21 1.17 -8.09
C ARG A 78 4.24 0.00 -7.14
N TYR A 79 4.71 -1.14 -7.60
CA TYR A 79 4.97 -2.29 -6.76
C TYR A 79 6.42 -2.75 -6.91
N ARG A 80 6.94 -3.31 -5.83
CA ARG A 80 8.28 -3.90 -5.73
C ARG A 80 8.17 -5.14 -4.87
N VAL A 81 8.54 -6.29 -5.42
CA VAL A 81 8.57 -7.56 -4.69
C VAL A 81 10.02 -7.93 -4.43
N GLU A 82 10.31 -8.22 -3.17
CA GLU A 82 11.61 -8.61 -2.69
C GLU A 82 11.55 -9.96 -2.00
N ILE A 83 12.69 -10.64 -2.00
CA ILE A 83 12.89 -11.88 -1.24
C ILE A 83 13.80 -11.54 -0.07
N SER A 84 13.30 -11.76 1.14
CA SER A 84 14.04 -11.49 2.37
C SER A 84 15.25 -12.42 2.48
N SER A 85 16.37 -11.86 2.91
CA SER A 85 17.59 -12.61 3.22
C SER A 85 17.49 -13.37 4.55
N SER A 86 16.59 -12.97 5.46
CA SER A 86 16.52 -13.48 6.83
C SER A 86 16.19 -14.97 6.91
N ASP A 87 15.29 -15.43 6.04
CA ASP A 87 14.69 -16.77 6.10
C ASP A 87 14.88 -17.52 4.77
N TYR A 88 15.87 -17.11 3.97
CA TYR A 88 16.09 -17.68 2.65
C TYR A 88 16.74 -19.06 2.73
N SER A 89 16.10 -20.01 2.08
CA SER A 89 16.65 -21.31 1.74
C SER A 89 16.23 -21.68 0.33
N GLY A 90 16.97 -22.55 -0.34
CA GLY A 90 16.60 -23.04 -1.68
C GLY A 90 15.26 -23.81 -1.72
N LYS A 91 14.60 -24.00 -0.58
CA LYS A 91 13.30 -24.68 -0.44
C LYS A 91 12.22 -23.82 0.24
N ALA A 92 12.56 -22.66 0.77
CA ALA A 92 11.60 -21.77 1.43
C ALA A 92 12.20 -20.37 1.59
N PHE A 93 11.40 -19.34 1.41
CA PHE A 93 11.81 -17.95 1.58
C PHE A 93 10.62 -17.04 1.89
N THR A 94 10.87 -15.84 2.38
CA THR A 94 9.83 -14.83 2.64
C THR A 94 9.79 -13.84 1.47
N LEU A 95 8.63 -13.71 0.83
CA LEU A 95 8.32 -12.65 -0.12
C LEU A 95 7.81 -11.42 0.62
N ARG A 96 8.34 -10.26 0.27
CA ARG A 96 7.88 -8.94 0.72
C ARG A 96 7.44 -8.14 -0.48
N ALA A 97 6.15 -7.87 -0.58
CA ALA A 97 5.61 -7.00 -1.61
C ALA A 97 5.38 -5.60 -1.03
N TYR A 98 6.09 -4.64 -1.59
CA TYR A 98 5.94 -3.22 -1.32
C TYR A 98 5.08 -2.59 -2.38
N GLY A 99 4.08 -1.83 -1.97
CA GLY A 99 3.29 -0.98 -2.82
C GLY A 99 3.47 0.46 -2.43
N GLN A 100 3.61 1.33 -3.43
CA GLN A 100 3.87 2.75 -3.26
C GLN A 100 2.86 3.53 -4.09
N CYS A 101 2.26 4.56 -3.51
CA CYS A 101 1.36 5.47 -4.20
C CYS A 101 1.65 6.91 -3.80
N PRO A 102 1.73 7.86 -4.74
CA PRO A 102 1.79 9.28 -4.40
C PRO A 102 0.46 9.71 -3.78
N GLY A 103 0.53 10.19 -2.55
CA GLY A 103 -0.56 10.93 -1.90
C GLY A 103 -0.49 12.41 -2.23
N GLU A 104 -1.41 13.17 -1.65
CA GLU A 104 -1.40 14.63 -1.78
C GLU A 104 -0.10 15.26 -1.25
N ARG A 105 0.22 16.45 -1.78
CA ARG A 105 1.39 17.27 -1.40
C ARG A 105 2.74 16.56 -1.58
N GLY A 106 2.79 15.53 -2.43
CA GLY A 106 4.01 14.78 -2.74
C GLY A 106 4.42 13.76 -1.68
N VAL A 107 3.56 13.46 -0.70
CA VAL A 107 3.84 12.44 0.32
C VAL A 107 3.68 11.05 -0.30
N LEU A 108 4.76 10.27 -0.30
CA LEU A 108 4.73 8.89 -0.79
C LEU A 108 4.18 7.98 0.29
N VAL A 109 3.02 7.37 0.03
CA VAL A 109 2.41 6.39 0.91
C VAL A 109 2.92 5.00 0.52
N HIS A 110 3.32 4.23 1.52
CA HIS A 110 3.79 2.87 1.34
C HIS A 110 2.91 1.85 2.07
N SER A 111 2.77 0.67 1.49
CA SER A 111 2.19 -0.51 2.12
C SER A 111 3.10 -1.70 1.86
N GLU A 112 3.07 -2.67 2.77
CA GLU A 112 3.92 -3.87 2.72
C GLU A 112 3.05 -5.08 3.06
N ILE A 113 3.21 -6.14 2.28
CA ILE A 113 2.57 -7.44 2.50
C ILE A 113 3.65 -8.50 2.49
N GLU A 114 3.65 -9.38 3.47
CA GLU A 114 4.58 -10.49 3.55
C GLU A 114 3.86 -11.83 3.27
N ALA A 115 4.54 -12.71 2.54
CA ALA A 115 4.10 -14.08 2.36
C ALA A 115 5.28 -15.03 2.52
N ARG A 116 5.04 -16.21 3.07
CA ARG A 116 6.04 -17.28 3.16
C ARG A 116 5.85 -18.21 1.97
N VAL A 117 6.92 -18.49 1.26
CA VAL A 117 6.93 -19.46 0.15
C VAL A 117 7.67 -20.70 0.62
N SER A 118 7.14 -21.88 0.33
CA SER A 118 7.79 -23.18 0.56
C SER A 118 7.68 -24.06 -0.69
N LYS A 119 8.74 -24.83 -0.98
CA LYS A 119 8.74 -25.84 -2.05
C LYS A 119 8.23 -27.14 -1.45
N GLU A 120 7.04 -27.56 -1.84
CA GLU A 120 6.47 -28.85 -1.51
C GLU A 120 6.87 -29.87 -2.60
N ALA A 121 7.27 -31.07 -2.18
CA ALA A 121 7.86 -32.08 -3.07
C ALA A 121 6.92 -32.57 -4.19
N ALA A 122 5.60 -32.41 -4.02
CA ALA A 122 4.58 -32.94 -4.94
C ALA A 122 3.83 -31.86 -5.75
N SER A 123 3.81 -30.61 -5.28
CA SER A 123 2.93 -29.52 -5.77
C SER A 123 3.69 -28.29 -6.28
N GLY A 124 5.03 -28.28 -6.19
CA GLY A 124 5.86 -27.15 -6.59
C GLY A 124 5.98 -26.11 -5.47
N TRP A 125 6.04 -24.83 -5.82
CA TRP A 125 6.06 -23.75 -4.84
C TRP A 125 4.64 -23.47 -4.33
N LYS A 126 4.50 -23.36 -3.01
CA LYS A 126 3.28 -22.96 -2.31
C LYS A 126 3.52 -21.64 -1.59
N VAL A 127 2.57 -20.72 -1.72
CA VAL A 127 2.60 -19.41 -1.07
C VAL A 127 1.60 -19.39 0.08
N GLU A 128 2.09 -19.19 1.30
CA GLU A 128 1.29 -19.03 2.50
C GLU A 128 1.29 -17.56 2.90
N TRP A 129 0.12 -16.94 2.77
CA TRP A 129 -0.08 -15.53 3.05
C TRP A 129 0.02 -15.32 4.56
N ARG A 130 1.00 -14.54 5.01
CA ARG A 130 1.05 -14.16 6.42
C ARG A 130 0.12 -12.98 6.59
N ASN A 131 -0.97 -13.22 7.33
CA ASN A 131 -1.85 -12.14 7.75
C ASN A 131 -1.05 -11.11 8.54
N ARG A 132 -1.23 -9.83 8.19
CA ARG A 132 -0.72 -8.70 8.97
C ARG A 132 -1.29 -8.79 10.39
N ARG A 133 -0.41 -8.71 11.39
CA ARG A 133 -0.79 -8.16 12.70
C ARG A 133 -0.92 -6.64 12.56
#